data_AF-A0A1V0I2D1-F1
#
_entry.id   AF-A0A1V0I2D1-F1
#
_cell.length_a   1.000
_cell.length_b   1.000
_cell.length_c   1.000
_cell.angle_alpha   90.00
_cell.angle_beta   90.00
_cell.angle_gamma   90.00
#
_symmetry.space_group_name_H-M   'P 1'
#
loop_
_entity.id
_entity.type
_entity.pdbx_description
1 polymer ?
#
loop_
_entity_poly.entity_id
_entity_poly.type
_entity_poly.pdbx_seq_one_letter_code
_entity_poly.pdbx_strand_id
1 'polypeptide(L)'
;MKDRSAIGRRNRAKGAELEREVAAALFDLTGIAFRRNLRQCQESGWSDLVTDDPAWPFSIECKRRSAGTGCADDWRAQAAASARKAGQLPVVVYRFDRRPIRCALPLGAIRAAFGDRGAAPPEEWVECSLDGLAYLAREIMAGPGAAGIEGAAP
;
A
#
# COMPACT_ATOMS: atom_id res chain seq x y z
N MET A 1 -10.68 -16.76 29.89
CA MET A 1 -9.46 -16.79 29.05
C MET A 1 -9.90 -16.93 27.59
N LYS A 2 -9.84 -15.86 26.77
CA LYS A 2 -10.29 -15.95 25.36
C LYS A 2 -9.32 -16.83 24.59
N ASP A 3 -9.85 -17.80 23.83
CA ASP A 3 -9.06 -18.71 23.02
C ASP A 3 -8.22 -17.94 21.98
N ARG A 4 -6.90 -18.15 22.02
CA ARG A 4 -5.92 -17.52 21.12
C ARG A 4 -6.21 -17.89 19.65
N SER A 5 -6.78 -19.06 19.39
CA SER A 5 -7.17 -19.51 18.05
C SER A 5 -8.30 -18.64 17.46
N ALA A 6 -9.28 -18.28 18.29
CA ALA A 6 -10.41 -17.44 17.92
C ALA A 6 -9.98 -15.99 17.67
N ILE A 7 -9.03 -15.48 18.47
CA ILE A 7 -8.44 -14.15 18.28
C ILE A 7 -7.69 -14.08 16.94
N GLY A 8 -6.89 -15.10 16.63
CA GLY A 8 -6.17 -15.20 15.35
C GLY A 8 -7.13 -15.21 14.15
N ARG A 9 -8.20 -16.00 14.21
CA ARG A 9 -9.23 -16.04 13.17
C ARG A 9 -9.91 -14.69 12.95
N ARG A 10 -10.27 -14.00 14.04
CA ARG A 10 -10.90 -12.67 13.98
C ARG A 10 -9.99 -11.61 13.36
N ASN A 11 -8.70 -11.62 13.69
CA ASN A 11 -7.74 -10.67 13.12
C ASN A 11 -7.56 -10.90 11.61
N ARG A 12 -7.49 -12.16 11.15
CA ARG A 12 -7.45 -12.49 9.73
C ARG A 12 -8.71 -12.06 8.98
N ALA A 13 -9.89 -12.25 9.58
CA ALA A 13 -11.15 -11.80 8.99
C ALA A 13 -11.18 -10.27 8.80
N LYS A 14 -10.74 -9.52 9.82
CA LYS A 14 -10.63 -8.05 9.75
C LYS A 14 -9.65 -7.55 8.69
N GLY A 15 -8.52 -8.24 8.51
CA GLY A 15 -7.57 -7.93 7.44
C GLY A 15 -8.20 -8.13 6.07
N ALA A 16 -8.79 -9.32 5.86
CA ALA A 16 -9.45 -9.67 4.61
C ALA A 16 -10.66 -8.77 4.29
N GLU A 17 -11.34 -8.22 5.29
CA GLU A 17 -12.39 -7.21 5.12
C GLU A 17 -11.82 -5.89 4.58
N LEU A 18 -10.76 -5.37 5.22
CA LEU A 18 -10.07 -4.16 4.76
C LEU A 18 -9.54 -4.32 3.33
N GLU A 19 -8.90 -5.44 3.02
CA GLU A 19 -8.36 -5.71 1.68
C GLU A 19 -9.45 -5.69 0.60
N ARG A 20 -10.63 -6.27 0.87
CA ARG A 20 -11.76 -6.25 -0.08
C ARG A 20 -12.32 -4.86 -0.26
N GLU A 21 -12.46 -4.11 0.82
CA GLU A 21 -12.96 -2.74 0.77
C GLU A 21 -12.01 -1.82 -0.02
N VAL A 22 -10.69 -1.96 0.20
CA VAL A 22 -9.68 -1.21 -0.56
C VAL A 22 -9.71 -1.60 -2.03
N ALA A 23 -9.82 -2.89 -2.36
CA ALA A 23 -9.91 -3.34 -3.74
C ALA A 23 -11.14 -2.79 -4.46
N ALA A 24 -12.31 -2.81 -3.82
CA ALA A 24 -13.54 -2.24 -4.37
C ALA A 24 -13.42 -0.72 -4.57
N ALA A 25 -12.95 0.01 -3.54
CA ALA A 25 -12.78 1.45 -3.63
C ALA A 25 -11.78 1.87 -4.72
N LEU A 26 -10.65 1.15 -4.85
CA LEU A 26 -9.69 1.42 -5.92
C LEU A 26 -10.28 1.13 -7.30
N PHE A 27 -11.07 0.06 -7.45
CA PHE A 27 -11.77 -0.21 -8.69
C PHE A 27 -12.73 0.94 -9.05
N ASP A 28 -13.53 1.42 -8.10
CA ASP A 28 -14.45 2.54 -8.33
C ASP A 28 -13.70 3.84 -8.69
N LEU A 29 -12.52 4.08 -8.09
CA LEU A 29 -11.73 5.29 -8.29
C LEU A 29 -10.84 5.27 -9.55
N THR A 30 -10.50 4.09 -10.07
CA THR A 30 -9.46 3.94 -11.12
C THR A 30 -9.88 3.07 -12.30
N GLY A 31 -10.91 2.25 -12.14
CA GLY A 31 -11.29 1.20 -13.09
C GLY A 31 -10.39 -0.05 -13.05
N ILE A 32 -9.35 -0.07 -12.21
CA ILE A 32 -8.38 -1.17 -12.12
C ILE A 32 -8.86 -2.22 -11.11
N ALA A 33 -8.94 -3.48 -11.54
CA ALA A 33 -9.38 -4.57 -10.70
C ALA A 33 -8.25 -5.12 -9.83
N PHE A 34 -8.44 -5.10 -8.50
CA PHE A 34 -7.50 -5.69 -7.55
C PHE A 34 -8.02 -6.99 -6.95
N ARG A 35 -7.10 -7.91 -6.65
CA ARG A 35 -7.38 -9.16 -5.95
C ARG A 35 -6.45 -9.30 -4.76
N ARG A 36 -6.93 -10.00 -3.73
CA ARG A 36 -6.14 -10.35 -2.56
C ARG A 36 -5.02 -11.32 -2.95
N ASN A 37 -3.81 -11.09 -2.46
CA ASN A 37 -2.69 -11.97 -2.72
C ASN A 37 -2.65 -13.15 -1.76
N LEU A 38 -3.26 -14.27 -2.14
CA LEU A 38 -3.29 -15.47 -1.30
C LEU A 38 -1.93 -16.17 -1.20
N ARG A 39 -0.94 -15.83 -2.05
CA ARG A 39 0.42 -16.38 -1.99
C ARG A 39 1.21 -15.90 -0.77
N GLN A 40 0.78 -14.81 -0.11
CA GLN A 40 1.37 -14.36 1.15
C GLN A 40 1.32 -15.43 2.26
N CYS A 41 0.38 -16.38 2.17
CA CYS A 41 0.29 -17.52 3.09
C CYS A 41 1.38 -18.58 2.84
N GLN A 42 2.06 -18.55 1.69
CA GLN A 42 3.06 -19.53 1.26
C GLN A 42 4.47 -18.93 1.25
N GLU A 43 4.61 -17.67 0.85
CA GLU A 43 5.88 -16.93 0.82
C GLU A 43 5.71 -15.55 1.46
N SER A 44 6.50 -15.25 2.49
CA SER A 44 6.42 -13.97 3.19
C SER A 44 6.99 -12.80 2.37
N GLY A 45 6.33 -11.65 2.43
CA GLY A 45 6.84 -10.38 1.92
C GLY A 45 6.40 -10.02 0.50
N TRP A 46 5.25 -10.52 0.06
CA TRP A 46 4.52 -10.00 -1.09
C TRP A 46 3.42 -9.03 -0.64
N SER A 47 2.97 -8.15 -1.53
CA SER A 47 1.91 -7.17 -1.26
C SER A 47 0.58 -7.86 -0.98
N ASP A 48 -0.29 -7.22 -0.19
CA ASP A 48 -1.60 -7.76 0.19
C ASP A 48 -2.60 -7.71 -0.98
N LEU A 49 -2.49 -6.70 -1.84
CA LEU A 49 -3.28 -6.56 -3.07
C LEU A 49 -2.39 -6.62 -4.30
N VAL A 50 -2.92 -7.25 -5.36
CA VAL A 50 -2.30 -7.38 -6.68
C VAL A 50 -3.30 -7.04 -7.77
N THR A 51 -2.80 -6.54 -8.89
CA THR A 51 -3.57 -6.26 -10.12
C THR A 51 -2.83 -6.87 -11.31
N ASP A 52 -3.56 -7.14 -12.40
CA ASP A 52 -2.99 -7.56 -13.68
C ASP A 52 -2.56 -6.37 -14.54
N ASP A 53 -2.85 -5.13 -14.12
CA ASP A 53 -2.41 -3.91 -14.80
C ASP A 53 -0.92 -3.65 -14.53
N PRO A 54 -0.03 -3.79 -15.54
CA PRO A 54 1.40 -3.64 -15.35
C PRO A 54 1.84 -2.19 -15.13
N ALA A 55 0.98 -1.21 -15.42
CA ALA A 55 1.27 0.20 -15.21
C ALA A 55 0.97 0.65 -13.77
N TRP A 56 0.32 -0.18 -12.96
CA TRP A 56 0.02 0.17 -11.58
C TRP A 56 1.31 0.38 -10.75
N PRO A 57 1.51 1.57 -10.16
CA PRO A 57 2.82 1.93 -9.63
C PRO A 57 3.07 1.47 -8.19
N PHE A 58 2.05 1.04 -7.43
CA PHE A 58 2.18 0.84 -5.99
C PHE A 58 2.08 -0.63 -5.53
N SER A 59 2.99 -1.04 -4.65
CA SER A 59 2.88 -2.27 -3.85
C SER A 59 2.10 -1.96 -2.58
N ILE A 60 0.87 -2.49 -2.48
CA ILE A 60 -0.09 -2.16 -1.42
C ILE A 60 0.01 -3.11 -0.22
N GLU A 61 0.35 -2.57 0.95
CA GLU A 61 0.31 -3.26 2.24
C GLU A 61 -0.91 -2.78 3.06
N CYS A 62 -1.82 -3.67 3.43
CA CYS A 62 -3.06 -3.39 4.16
C CYS A 62 -2.92 -3.65 5.66
N LYS A 63 -3.22 -2.65 6.51
CA LYS A 63 -3.12 -2.80 7.98
C LYS A 63 -4.39 -2.40 8.72
N ARG A 64 -4.97 -3.35 9.44
CA ARG A 64 -6.08 -3.11 10.38
C ARG A 64 -5.59 -3.22 11.83
N ARG A 65 -5.85 -2.18 12.64
CA ARG A 65 -5.59 -2.17 14.09
C ARG A 65 -6.75 -1.52 14.84
N SER A 66 -6.87 -1.80 16.14
CA SER A 66 -7.93 -1.18 16.95
C SER A 66 -7.67 0.32 17.18
N ALA A 67 -6.43 0.69 17.45
CA ALA A 67 -6.03 2.06 17.75
C ALA A 67 -4.60 2.35 17.29
N GLY A 68 -4.27 3.62 17.19
CA GLY A 68 -2.97 4.17 16.80
C GLY A 68 -3.12 5.62 16.36
N THR A 69 -2.00 6.28 16.09
CA THR A 69 -1.94 7.72 15.75
C THR A 69 -1.48 8.00 14.32
N GLY A 70 -0.95 7.00 13.63
CA GLY A 70 -0.49 7.08 12.24
C GLY A 70 0.06 5.75 11.75
N CYS A 71 0.66 5.74 10.56
CA CYS A 71 1.34 4.56 10.04
C CYS A 71 2.56 4.18 10.90
N ALA A 72 2.62 2.94 11.40
CA ALA A 72 3.72 2.44 12.22
C ALA A 72 4.95 2.04 11.39
N ASP A 73 6.13 2.14 11.99
CA ASP A 73 7.41 1.91 11.31
C ASP A 73 7.59 0.45 10.84
N ASP A 74 7.07 -0.52 11.58
CA ASP A 74 7.09 -1.93 11.18
C ASP A 74 6.27 -2.17 9.90
N TRP A 75 5.19 -1.41 9.69
CA TRP A 75 4.38 -1.50 8.46
C TRP A 75 5.07 -0.82 7.29
N ARG A 76 5.74 0.31 7.53
CA ARG A 76 6.55 1.02 6.53
C ARG A 76 7.68 0.12 6.01
N ALA A 77 8.38 -0.56 6.93
CA ALA A 77 9.43 -1.51 6.58
C ALA A 77 8.90 -2.70 5.74
N GLN A 78 7.73 -3.23 6.10
CA GLN A 78 7.08 -4.31 5.33
C GLN A 78 6.70 -3.84 3.92
N ALA A 79 6.06 -2.68 3.79
CA ALA A 79 5.69 -2.11 2.51
C ALA A 79 6.92 -1.85 1.63
N ALA A 80 7.99 -1.26 2.19
CA ALA A 80 9.24 -1.01 1.47
C ALA A 80 9.90 -2.32 0.99
N ALA A 81 9.90 -3.37 1.81
CA ALA A 81 10.44 -4.66 1.42
C ALA A 81 9.63 -5.34 0.30
N SER A 82 8.30 -5.31 0.38
CA SER A 82 7.42 -5.83 -0.67
C SER A 82 7.60 -5.07 -1.98
N ALA A 83 7.61 -3.73 -1.90
CA ALA A 83 7.75 -2.84 -3.04
C ALA A 83 9.06 -3.05 -3.79
N ARG A 84 10.18 -3.23 -3.06
CA ARG A 84 11.47 -3.60 -3.65
C ARG A 84 11.40 -4.88 -4.47
N LYS A 85 10.77 -5.94 -3.93
CA LYS A 85 10.64 -7.22 -4.63
C LYS A 85 9.77 -7.12 -5.87
N ALA A 86 8.74 -6.30 -5.82
CA ALA A 86 7.80 -6.10 -6.92
C ALA A 86 8.27 -5.08 -7.97
N GLY A 87 9.33 -4.31 -7.71
CA GLY A 87 9.72 -3.17 -8.55
C GLY A 87 8.66 -2.07 -8.58
N GLN A 88 7.97 -1.87 -7.44
CA GLN A 88 6.89 -0.90 -7.29
C GLN A 88 7.23 0.14 -6.20
N LEU A 89 6.40 1.17 -6.07
CA LEU A 89 6.47 2.15 -4.99
C LEU A 89 5.73 1.63 -3.75
N PRO A 90 6.25 1.79 -2.52
CA PRO A 90 5.59 1.29 -1.32
C PRO A 90 4.40 2.17 -0.92
N VAL A 91 3.29 1.53 -0.55
CA VAL A 91 2.17 2.19 0.15
C VAL A 91 1.64 1.34 1.29
N VAL A 92 1.36 1.96 2.43
CA VAL A 92 0.60 1.33 3.52
C VAL A 92 -0.81 1.90 3.51
N VAL A 93 -1.81 1.05 3.27
CA VAL A 93 -3.23 1.39 3.41
C VAL A 93 -3.72 0.86 4.75
N TYR A 94 -4.08 1.74 5.67
CA TYR A 94 -4.41 1.35 7.03
C TYR A 94 -5.69 1.95 7.56
N ARG A 95 -6.26 1.29 8.58
CA ARG A 95 -7.46 1.74 9.28
C ARG A 95 -7.41 1.40 10.77
N PHE A 96 -7.71 2.41 11.60
CA PHE A 96 -8.04 2.25 13.02
C PHE A 96 -9.55 2.09 13.25
N ASP A 97 -9.97 1.51 14.37
CA ASP A 97 -11.41 1.32 14.64
C ASP A 97 -12.12 2.68 14.68
N ARG A 98 -13.25 2.79 13.96
CA ARG A 98 -14.06 4.02 13.85
C ARG A 98 -13.30 5.22 13.27
N ARG A 99 -12.31 4.97 12.40
CA ARG A 99 -11.55 5.98 11.67
C ARG A 99 -11.59 5.69 10.17
N PRO A 100 -11.46 6.71 9.30
CA PRO A 100 -11.37 6.51 7.86
C PRO A 100 -10.12 5.69 7.49
N ILE A 101 -10.11 5.13 6.27
CA ILE A 101 -8.90 4.57 5.66
C ILE A 101 -7.93 5.70 5.37
N ARG A 102 -6.65 5.47 5.65
CA ARG A 102 -5.55 6.36 5.29
C ARG A 102 -4.49 5.59 4.52
N CYS A 103 -3.82 6.28 3.61
CA CYS A 103 -2.72 5.76 2.82
C CYS A 103 -1.45 6.50 3.23
N ALA A 104 -0.38 5.79 3.57
CA ALA A 104 0.92 6.37 3.88
C ALA A 104 1.94 5.99 2.82
N LEU A 105 2.72 6.98 2.36
CA LEU A 105 3.65 6.87 1.23
C LEU A 105 4.94 7.63 1.59
N PRO A 106 6.13 7.13 1.24
CA PRO A 106 7.36 7.91 1.42
C PRO A 106 7.41 9.04 0.38
N LEU A 107 7.75 10.25 0.83
CA LEU A 107 7.85 11.43 -0.03
C LEU A 107 8.90 11.23 -1.13
N GLY A 108 10.00 10.52 -0.82
CA GLY A 108 11.02 10.13 -1.79
C GLY A 108 10.49 9.27 -2.94
N ALA A 109 9.54 8.36 -2.68
CA ALA A 109 8.93 7.53 -3.72
C ALA A 109 8.02 8.33 -4.65
N ILE A 110 7.21 9.26 -4.09
CA ILE A 110 6.38 10.17 -4.87
C ILE A 110 7.28 11.00 -5.80
N ARG A 111 8.33 11.59 -5.24
CA ARG A 111 9.29 12.40 -5.99
C ARG A 111 9.97 11.61 -7.13
N ALA A 112 10.46 10.41 -6.83
CA ALA A 112 11.10 9.55 -7.83
C ALA A 112 10.15 9.20 -8.98
N ALA A 113 8.86 8.98 -8.68
CA ALA A 113 7.84 8.68 -9.69
C ALA A 113 7.65 9.80 -10.72
N PHE A 114 7.99 11.05 -10.37
CA PHE A 114 7.93 12.22 -11.26
C PHE A 114 9.30 12.58 -11.88
N GLY A 115 10.32 11.73 -11.74
CA GLY A 115 11.61 11.87 -12.43
C GLY A 115 12.59 12.87 -11.81
N ASP A 116 12.31 13.42 -10.62
CA ASP A 116 13.24 14.30 -9.92
C ASP A 116 14.41 13.50 -9.31
N ARG A 117 15.64 13.84 -9.70
CA ARG A 117 16.91 13.24 -9.25
C ARG A 117 17.84 14.16 -8.44
N GLY A 118 17.38 15.35 -8.03
CA GLY A 118 18.00 16.13 -6.94
C GLY A 118 18.17 15.38 -5.60
N ALA A 119 18.49 16.13 -4.53
CA ALA A 119 18.73 15.54 -3.20
C ALA A 119 17.49 14.78 -2.68
N ALA A 120 17.71 13.60 -2.10
CA ALA A 120 16.64 12.87 -1.45
C ALA A 120 16.10 13.68 -0.26
N PRO A 121 14.77 13.80 -0.12
CA PRO A 121 14.21 14.39 1.10
C PRO A 121 14.58 13.52 2.31
N PRO A 122 14.44 14.04 3.54
CA PRO A 122 14.41 13.20 4.74
C PRO A 122 13.46 12.01 4.54
N GLU A 123 13.69 10.91 5.26
CA GLU A 123 12.78 9.75 5.25
C GLU A 123 11.45 10.11 5.92
N GLU A 124 10.62 10.82 5.15
CA GLU A 124 9.33 11.32 5.57
C GLU A 124 8.23 10.55 4.85
N TRP A 125 7.26 10.10 5.63
CA TRP A 125 6.05 9.46 5.14
C TRP A 125 4.89 10.42 5.27
N VAL A 126 4.21 10.66 4.15
CA VAL A 126 3.03 11.52 4.09
C VAL A 126 1.76 10.67 4.05
N GLU A 127 0.67 11.19 4.60
CA GLU A 127 -0.61 10.48 4.68
C GLU A 127 -1.70 11.15 3.85
N CYS A 128 -2.35 10.41 2.97
CA CYS A 128 -3.50 10.87 2.18
C CYS A 128 -4.73 9.95 2.38
N SER A 129 -5.82 10.23 1.66
CA SER A 129 -6.98 9.35 1.53
C SER A 129 -6.78 8.31 0.41
N LEU A 130 -7.74 7.40 0.22
CA LEU A 130 -7.75 6.52 -0.94
C LEU A 130 -7.93 7.30 -2.26
N ASP A 131 -8.76 8.34 -2.27
CA ASP A 131 -8.91 9.24 -3.42
C ASP A 131 -7.57 9.90 -3.79
N GLY A 132 -6.80 10.34 -2.79
CA GLY A 132 -5.47 10.91 -2.99
C GLY A 132 -4.48 9.88 -3.55
N LEU A 133 -4.52 8.64 -3.06
CA LEU A 133 -3.71 7.54 -3.61
C LEU A 133 -4.09 7.25 -5.07
N ALA A 134 -5.39 7.15 -5.37
CA ALA A 134 -5.88 6.90 -6.72
C ALA A 134 -5.53 8.04 -7.68
N TYR A 135 -5.62 9.30 -7.23
CA TYR A 135 -5.15 10.45 -7.97
C TYR A 135 -3.66 10.33 -8.30
N LEU A 136 -2.81 10.10 -7.29
CA LEU A 136 -1.37 9.93 -7.50
C LEU A 136 -1.05 8.79 -8.46
N ALA A 137 -1.74 7.65 -8.35
CA ALA A 137 -1.56 6.53 -9.25
C ALA A 137 -1.84 6.93 -10.71
N ARG A 138 -2.98 7.60 -10.96
CA ARG A 138 -3.32 8.07 -12.32
C ARG A 138 -2.30 9.05 -12.87
N GLU A 139 -1.83 10.01 -12.07
CA GLU A 139 -0.82 10.98 -12.51
C GLU A 139 0.52 10.30 -12.84
N ILE A 140 0.95 9.32 -12.04
CA ILE A 140 2.18 8.57 -12.30
C ILE A 140 2.04 7.71 -13.58
N MET A 141 0.89 7.08 -13.77
CA MET A 141 0.58 6.27 -14.96
C MET A 141 0.48 7.13 -16.23
N ALA A 142 -0.01 8.37 -16.13
CA ALA A 142 -0.12 9.30 -17.26
C ALA A 142 1.18 10.05 -17.55
N GLY A 143 2.03 10.24 -16.55
CA GLY A 143 3.32 10.92 -16.66
C GLY A 143 4.49 10.02 -17.13
N PRO A 144 5.73 10.52 -17.13
CA PRO A 144 6.92 9.76 -17.52
C PRO A 144 7.18 8.49 -16.68
N GLY A 145 6.44 8.25 -15.59
CA GLY A 145 6.43 7.01 -14.81
C GLY A 145 5.95 5.77 -15.56
N ALA A 146 5.40 5.92 -16.78
CA ALA A 146 5.14 4.81 -17.69
C ALA A 146 6.42 4.08 -18.16
N ALA A 147 7.60 4.70 -18.02
CA ALA A 147 8.89 4.15 -18.42
C ALA A 147 9.80 3.87 -17.21
N GLY A 148 9.58 2.74 -16.51
CA GLY A 148 10.57 2.10 -15.66
C GLY A 148 10.88 2.79 -14.32
N ILE A 149 10.12 2.44 -13.28
CA ILE A 149 10.44 2.76 -11.88
C ILE A 149 11.55 1.83 -11.33
N GLU A 150 12.76 1.92 -11.85
CA GLU A 150 13.94 1.31 -11.21
C GLU A 150 14.56 2.27 -10.19
N GLY A 151 14.64 1.85 -8.91
CA GLY A 151 15.47 2.51 -7.89
C GLY A 151 14.77 3.39 -6.85
N ALA A 152 13.45 3.32 -6.69
CA ALA A 152 12.70 4.19 -5.77
C ALA A 152 12.57 3.69 -4.31
N ALA A 153 13.32 2.67 -3.90
CA ALA A 153 13.28 2.18 -2.52
C ALA A 153 14.49 2.70 -1.70
N PRO A 154 14.26 3.39 -0.57
CA PRO A 154 15.32 3.82 0.35
C PRO A 154 15.96 2.61 1.04
#